data_AF-A0A7J9FI57-F1
#
_entry.id   AF-A0A7J9FI57-F1
#
_cell.length_a   1.000
_cell.length_b   1.000
_cell.length_c   1.000
_cell.angle_alpha   90.00
_cell.angle_beta   90.00
_cell.angle_gamma   90.00
#
_symmetry.space_group_name_H-M   'P 1'
#
loop_
_entity.id
_entity.type
_entity.pdbx_description
1 polymer ?
#
loop_
_entity_poly.entity_id
_entity_poly.type
_entity_poly.pdbx_seq_one_letter_code
_entity_poly.pdbx_strand_id
1 'polypeptide(L)' 'MVAALAEQPSSRLLKHIIRCYLRLSDNPRACDALRSCLPDMLRDATFSSCLREDQTTRRWLQQLLHNVGVNRVP' A
#
# COMPACT_ATOMS: atom_id res chain seq x y z
N MET A 1 3.42 -0.82 -13.99
CA MET A 1 2.14 -0.26 -13.48
C MET A 1 2.34 0.72 -12.33
N VAL A 2 3.15 0.44 -11.30
CA VAL A 2 3.43 1.40 -10.21
C VAL A 2 4.51 2.45 -10.57
N ALA A 3 5.49 2.09 -11.40
CA ALA A 3 6.51 3.03 -11.87
C ALA A 3 5.94 4.19 -12.71
N ALA A 4 4.97 3.91 -13.60
CA ALA A 4 4.29 4.94 -14.40
C ALA A 4 3.44 5.90 -13.54
N LEU A 5 2.98 5.45 -12.37
CA LEU A 5 2.29 6.30 -11.38
C LEU A 5 3.24 7.28 -10.69
N ALA A 6 4.55 6.99 -10.66
CA ALA A 6 5.54 7.94 -10.17
C ALA A 6 5.77 9.09 -11.17
N GLU A 7 5.64 8.81 -12.47
CA GLU A 7 5.76 9.82 -13.53
C GLU A 7 4.48 10.66 -13.67
N GLN A 8 3.30 10.06 -13.50
CA GLN A 8 2.02 10.76 -13.55
C GLN A 8 1.13 10.36 -12.36
N PRO A 9 1.20 11.10 -11.23
CA PRO A 9 0.54 10.72 -10.00
C PRO A 9 -0.98 10.90 -10.10
N SER A 10 -1.68 9.79 -10.28
CA SER A 10 -3.15 9.75 -10.23
C SER A 10 -3.62 9.31 -8.83
N SER A 11 -4.10 10.27 -8.05
CA SER A 11 -4.60 10.06 -6.68
C SER A 11 -5.73 9.01 -6.63
N ARG A 12 -6.61 8.99 -7.63
CA ARG A 12 -7.72 8.03 -7.74
C ARG A 12 -7.23 6.60 -7.94
N LEU A 13 -6.23 6.39 -8.80
CA LEU A 13 -5.66 5.06 -9.03
C LEU A 13 -4.89 4.58 -7.80
N LEU A 14 -4.08 5.44 -7.19
CA LEU A 14 -3.34 5.11 -5.96
C LEU A 14 -4.30 4.63 -4.86
N LYS A 15 -5.42 5.33 -4.68
CA LYS A 15 -6.46 4.96 -3.73
C LYS A 15 -7.05 3.59 -4.00
N HIS A 16 -7.34 3.27 -5.26
CA HIS A 16 -7.83 1.94 -5.64
C HIS A 16 -6.77 0.86 -5.42
N ILE A 17 -5.51 1.11 -5.77
CA ILE A 17 -4.40 0.18 -5.57
C ILE A 17 -4.25 -0.16 -4.09
N ILE A 18 -4.18 0.84 -3.21
CA ILE A 18 -4.07 0.63 -1.76
C ILE A 18 -5.27 -0.13 -1.22
N ARG A 19 -6.49 0.18 -1.70
CA ARG A 19 -7.71 -0.53 -1.29
C ARG A 19 -7.72 -1.99 -1.75
N CYS A 20 -7.25 -2.27 -2.95
CA CYS A 20 -7.10 -3.64 -3.46
C CYS A 20 -6.08 -4.43 -2.63
N TYR A 21 -4.93 -3.83 -2.34
CA TYR A 21 -3.92 -4.45 -1.48
C TYR A 21 -4.43 -4.70 -0.06
N LEU A 22 -5.19 -3.76 0.51
CA LEU A 22 -5.78 -3.92 1.83
C LEU A 22 -6.78 -5.09 1.86
N ARG A 23 -7.56 -5.25 0.79
CA ARG A 23 -8.49 -6.37 0.67
C ARG A 23 -7.77 -7.70 0.46
N LEU A 24 -6.64 -7.68 -0.25
CA LEU A 24 -5.75 -8.85 -0.40
C LEU A 24 -5.09 -9.23 0.91
N SER A 25 -4.72 -8.27 1.78
CA SER A 25 -4.09 -8.56 3.07
C SER A 25 -5.05 -9.21 4.08
N ASP A 26 -6.35 -9.10 3.87
CA ASP A 26 -7.38 -9.85 4.62
C ASP A 26 -7.24 -11.37 4.40
N ASN A 27 -6.65 -11.79 3.28
CA ASN A 27 -6.37 -13.19 2.99
C ASN A 27 -4.95 -13.56 3.47
N PRO A 28 -4.80 -14.47 4.46
CA PRO A 28 -3.50 -14.74 5.10
C PRO A 28 -2.44 -15.25 4.11
N ARG A 29 -2.83 -16.05 3.12
CA ARG A 29 -1.91 -16.54 2.08
C ARG A 29 -1.42 -15.42 1.16
N ALA A 30 -2.29 -14.48 0.82
CA ALA A 30 -1.90 -13.33 0.01
C ALA A 30 -1.11 -12.32 0.83
N CYS A 31 -1.40 -12.17 2.13
CA CYS A 31 -0.65 -11.30 3.02
C CYS A 31 0.84 -11.68 3.08
N ASP A 32 1.15 -12.98 3.17
CA ASP A 32 2.53 -13.47 3.11
C ASP A 32 3.21 -13.16 1.76
N ALA A 33 2.50 -13.37 0.64
CA ALA A 33 3.00 -12.99 -0.68
C ALA A 33 3.22 -11.48 -0.81
N LEU A 34 2.34 -10.68 -0.23
CA LEU A 34 2.45 -9.22 -0.22
C LEU A 34 3.69 -8.76 0.53
N ARG A 35 4.17 -9.46 1.57
CA ARG A 35 5.44 -9.07 2.22
C ARG A 35 6.62 -9.00 1.27
N SER A 36 6.66 -9.95 0.34
CA SER A 36 7.75 -10.12 -0.63
C SER A 36 7.51 -9.34 -1.91
N CYS A 37 6.25 -9.14 -2.30
CA CYS A 37 5.88 -8.48 -3.55
C CYS A 37 5.39 -7.03 -3.38
N LEU A 38 5.34 -6.49 -2.16
CA LEU A 38 4.95 -5.10 -1.94
C LEU A 38 6.00 -4.17 -2.57
N PRO A 39 5.62 -3.29 -3.50
CA PRO A 39 6.57 -2.39 -4.14
C PRO A 39 7.12 -1.38 -3.13
N ASP A 40 8.45 -1.17 -3.14
CA ASP A 40 9.14 -0.24 -2.25
C ASP A 40 8.58 1.18 -2.33
N MET A 41 8.05 1.62 -3.47
CA MET A 41 7.40 2.93 -3.63
C MET A 41 6.19 3.15 -2.69
N LEU A 42 5.53 2.09 -2.24
CA LEU A 42 4.46 2.16 -1.23
C LEU A 42 5.02 2.23 0.20
N ARG A 43 6.25 1.74 0.43
CA ARG A 43 6.97 1.83 1.71
C ARG A 43 7.73 3.15 1.86
N ASP A 44 8.41 3.59 0.80
CA ASP A 44 9.40 4.67 0.78
C ASP A 44 8.78 6.07 0.64
N ALA A 45 7.51 6.21 1.02
CA ALA A 45 6.80 7.49 1.02
C ALA A 45 6.79 8.25 -0.33
N THR A 46 7.04 7.58 -1.47
CA THR A 46 7.04 8.19 -2.80
C THR A 46 5.71 8.88 -3.12
N PHE A 47 4.61 8.31 -2.61
CA PHE A 47 3.26 8.86 -2.74
C PHE A 47 2.80 9.71 -1.54
N SER A 48 3.70 10.08 -0.64
CA SER A 48 3.34 10.81 0.59
C SER A 48 2.64 12.15 0.32
N SER A 49 3.02 12.86 -0.75
CA SER A 49 2.33 14.09 -1.17
C SER A 49 0.87 13.84 -1.54
N CYS A 50 0.59 12.81 -2.36
CA CYS A 50 -0.79 12.42 -2.70
C CYS A 50 -1.58 11.91 -1.49
N LEU A 51 -0.93 11.18 -0.59
CA LEU A 51 -1.55 10.66 0.64
C LEU A 51 -1.81 11.75 1.68
N ARG A 52 -1.08 12.88 1.62
CA ARG A 52 -1.28 14.03 2.51
C ARG A 52 -2.63 14.69 2.23
N GLU A 53 -3.02 14.77 0.96
CA GLU A 53 -4.33 15.29 0.55
C GLU A 53 -5.47 14.30 0.83
N ASP A 54 -5.18 12.99 0.83
CA ASP A 54 -6.20 11.93 0.97
C ASP A 54 -5.99 11.07 2.24
N GLN A 55 -6.44 11.61 3.38
CA GLN A 55 -6.29 11.00 4.72
C GLN A 55 -6.89 9.58 4.83
N THR A 56 -7.93 9.28 4.04
CA THR A 56 -8.55 7.94 4.03
C THR A 56 -7.58 6.91 3.48
N THR A 57 -6.94 7.24 2.37
CA THR A 57 -5.96 6.39 1.69
C THR A 57 -4.73 6.18 2.55
N ARG A 58 -4.29 7.22 3.27
CA ARG A 58 -3.21 7.12 4.28
C ARG A 58 -3.56 6.11 5.38
N ARG A 59 -4.79 6.15 5.92
CA ARG A 59 -5.26 5.18 6.92
C ARG A 59 -5.25 3.75 6.37
N TRP A 60 -5.71 3.53 5.15
CA TRP A 60 -5.68 2.20 4.53
C TRP A 60 -4.26 1.68 4.33
N LEU A 61 -3.31 2.55 3.94
CA LEU A 61 -1.91 2.16 3.81
C LEU A 61 -1.31 1.77 5.17
N GLN A 62 -1.60 2.54 6.22
CA GLN A 62 -1.15 2.19 7.58
C GLN A 62 -1.73 0.84 8.02
N GLN A 63 -3.02 0.60 7.77
CA GLN A 63 -3.66 -0.69 8.06
C GLN A 63 -3.05 -1.84 7.24
N LEU A 64 -2.76 -1.61 5.96
CA LEU A 64 -2.07 -2.58 5.10
C LEU A 64 -0.71 -2.93 5.68
N LEU A 65 0.11 -1.92 5.98
CA LEU A 65 1.46 -2.12 6.53
C LEU A 65 1.40 -2.80 7.90
N HIS A 66 0.37 -2.52 8.70
CA HIS A 66 0.11 -3.24 9.93
C HIS A 66 -0.24 -4.71 9.66
N ASN A 67 -1.20 -5.02 8.78
CA ASN A 67 -1.57 -6.40 8.46
C ASN A 67 -0.38 -7.19 7.87
N VAL A 68 0.40 -6.54 6.99
CA VAL A 68 1.57 -7.14 6.34
C VAL A 68 2.77 -7.18 7.29
N GLY A 69 2.90 -6.27 8.26
CA GLY A 69 3.98 -6.22 9.25
C GLY A 69 3.71 -6.99 10.54
N VAL A 70 2.45 -7.28 10.89
CA VAL A 70 2.03 -8.09 12.04
C VAL A 70 2.10 -9.57 11.67
N ASN A 71 3.34 -10.05 11.58
CA ASN A 71 3.70 -11.43 11.88
C ASN A 71 5.21 -11.42 12.14
N ARG A 72 5.49 -11.25 13.45
CA ARG A 72 6.61 -11.77 14.25
C ARG A 72 8.00 -11.17 14.02
N VAL A 73 8.32 -10.21 14.88
CA VAL A 73 9.63 -10.21 15.57
C VAL A 73 9.67 -11.50 16.43
N PRO A 74 10.80 -12.24 16.44
CA PRO A 74 10.92 -13.67 16.77
C PRO A 74 10.25 -14.16 18.06
#